data_AF-A0A1I6PC83-F1
#
_entry.id   AF-A0A1I6PC83-F1
#
_cell.length_a   1.000
_cell.length_b   1.000
_cell.length_c   1.000
_cell.angle_alpha   90.00
_cell.angle_beta   90.00
_cell.angle_gamma   90.00
#
_symmetry.space_group_name_H-M   'P 1'
#
loop_
_entity.id
_entity.type
_entity.pdbx_description
1 polymer ?
#
loop_
_entity_poly.entity_id
_entity_poly.type
_entity_poly.pdbx_seq_one_letter_code
_entity_poly.pdbx_strand_id
1 'polypeptide(L)' 'MTKQSTALAVRLRQAQWLLDELAFDAGSERLDAQRIAEAVVVLSQLNALLGGVHAALVSGVGGEVFMKTSPSTTGGQFS' A
#
# COMPACT_ATOMS: atom_id res chain seq x y z
N MET A 1 -9.89 10.06 -1.45
CA MET A 1 -8.60 9.39 -1.13
C MET A 1 -8.16 9.70 0.32
N THR A 2 -9.01 9.50 1.35
CA THR A 2 -8.86 10.23 2.65
C THR A 2 -8.97 9.40 3.94
N LYS A 3 -9.51 8.17 3.94
CA LYS A 3 -9.51 7.27 5.13
C LYS A 3 -8.44 6.19 5.07
N GLN A 4 -8.24 5.62 3.87
CA GLN A 4 -7.27 4.56 3.61
C GLN A 4 -5.83 5.06 3.75
N SER A 5 -5.54 6.27 3.26
CA SER A 5 -4.24 6.92 3.43
C SER A 5 -3.91 7.24 4.89
N THR A 6 -4.90 7.66 5.69
CA THR A 6 -4.74 7.90 7.13
C THR A 6 -4.49 6.60 7.90
N ALA A 7 -5.26 5.54 7.60
CA ALA A 7 -5.04 4.23 8.20
C ALA A 7 -3.64 3.69 7.84
N LEU A 8 -3.19 3.87 6.60
CA LEU A 8 -1.84 3.52 6.18
C LEU A 8 -0.78 4.31 6.96
N ALA A 9 -0.93 5.63 7.07
CA ALA A 9 0.00 6.48 7.80
C ALA A 9 0.13 6.06 9.29
N VAL A 10 -0.99 5.77 9.94
CA VAL A 10 -0.99 5.28 11.34
C VAL A 10 -0.27 3.93 11.45
N ARG A 11 -0.55 3.00 10.54
CA ARG A 11 0.09 1.67 10.54
C ARG A 11 1.58 1.74 10.27
N LEU A 12 2.01 2.60 9.34
CA LEU A 12 3.43 2.86 9.09
C LEU A 12 4.13 3.42 10.33
N ARG A 13 3.49 4.36 11.04
CA ARG A 13 4.05 4.92 12.27
C ARG A 13 4.18 3.89 13.39
N GLN A 14 3.19 3.01 13.55
CA GLN A 14 3.25 1.91 14.51
C GLN A 14 4.37 0.92 14.18
N ALA A 15 4.54 0.56 12.90
CA ALA A 15 5.63 -0.32 12.48
C ALA A 15 7.01 0.31 12.71
N GLN A 16 7.14 1.63 12.51
CA GLN A 16 8.37 2.34 12.82
C GLN A 16 8.73 2.19 14.30
N TRP A 17 7.79 2.45 15.22
CA TRP A 17 8.04 2.30 16.66
C TRP A 17 8.41 0.88 17.06
N LEU A 18 7.73 -0.11 16.49
CA LEU A 18 8.04 -1.52 16.73
C LEU A 18 9.47 -1.87 16.29
N LEU A 19 9.90 -1.38 15.12
CA LEU A 19 11.24 -1.60 14.61
C LEU A 19 12.30 -0.88 15.46
N ASP A 20 12.00 0.33 15.95
CA ASP A 20 12.89 1.07 16.86
C ASP A 20 13.08 0.31 18.18
N GLU A 21 12.01 -0.24 18.76
CA GLU A 21 12.09 -1.09 19.96
C GLU A 21 12.87 -2.39 19.70
N LEU A 22 12.62 -3.05 18.56
CA LEU A 22 13.31 -4.28 18.20
C LEU A 22 14.82 -4.04 18.01
N ALA A 23 15.20 -2.92 17.40
CA ALA A 23 16.59 -2.51 17.24
C ALA A 23 17.25 -2.25 18.60
N PHE A 24 16.53 -1.61 19.52
CA PHE A 24 17.00 -1.40 20.89
C PHE A 24 17.19 -2.73 21.65
N ASP A 25 16.24 -3.65 21.56
CA ASP A 25 16.33 -4.97 22.21
C ASP A 25 17.48 -5.81 21.63
N ALA A 26 17.70 -5.74 20.31
CA ALA A 26 18.82 -6.39 19.64
C ALA A 26 20.17 -5.83 20.12
N GLY A 27 20.29 -4.51 20.26
CA GLY A 27 21.51 -3.86 20.75
C GLY A 27 21.77 -4.06 22.25
N SER A 28 20.77 -4.47 23.02
CA SER A 28 20.87 -4.73 24.46
C SER A 28 20.91 -6.22 24.83
N GLU A 29 21.00 -7.12 23.85
CA GLU A 29 20.96 -8.59 24.04
C GLU A 29 19.68 -9.09 24.73
N ARG A 30 18.59 -8.32 24.63
CA ARG A 30 17.27 -8.63 25.21
C ARG A 30 16.29 -9.19 24.19
N LEU A 31 16.76 -9.46 22.98
CA LEU A 31 15.95 -9.96 21.89
C LEU A 31 15.53 -11.41 22.17
N ASP A 32 14.23 -11.64 22.25
CA ASP A 32 13.65 -12.97 22.42
C ASP A 32 12.81 -13.39 21.20
N ALA A 33 12.61 -14.70 21.07
CA ALA A 33 11.90 -15.28 19.94
C ALA A 33 10.42 -14.83 19.86
N GLN A 34 9.81 -14.49 20.99
CA GLN A 34 8.42 -14.04 21.02
C GLN A 34 8.31 -12.63 20.43
N ARG A 35 9.18 -11.70 20.84
CA ARG A 35 9.24 -10.33 20.28
C ARG A 35 9.50 -10.34 18.78
N ILE A 36 10.40 -11.21 18.32
CA ILE A 36 10.64 -11.39 16.88
C ILE A 36 9.37 -11.90 16.18
N ALA A 37 8.68 -12.90 16.74
CA ALA A 37 7.46 -13.43 16.16
C ALA A 37 6.35 -12.37 16.06
N GLU A 38 6.16 -11.56 17.11
CA GLU A 38 5.22 -10.44 17.11
C GLU A 38 5.58 -9.41 16.03
N ALA A 39 6.86 -9.07 15.88
CA ALA A 39 7.34 -8.17 14.83
C ALA A 39 7.07 -8.71 13.43
N VAL A 40 7.32 -10.00 13.18
CA VAL A 40 7.04 -10.65 11.89
C VAL A 40 5.55 -10.57 11.53
N VAL A 41 4.65 -10.78 12.49
CA VAL A 41 3.20 -10.69 12.27
C VAL A 41 2.79 -9.28 11.85
N VAL A 42 3.26 -8.25 12.58
CA VAL A 42 2.91 -6.85 12.27
C VAL A 42 3.45 -6.44 10.90
N LEU A 43 4.70 -6.79 10.58
CA LEU A 43 5.31 -6.47 9.30
C LEU A 43 4.61 -7.18 8.13
N SER A 44 4.16 -8.43 8.32
CA SER A 44 3.41 -9.17 7.31
C SER A 44 2.05 -8.51 7.00
N GLN A 45 1.35 -8.03 8.04
CA GLN A 45 0.11 -7.29 7.88
C GLN A 45 0.31 -5.96 7.14
N LEU A 46 1.40 -5.24 7.46
CA LEU A 46 1.76 -4.00 6.77
C LEU A 46 2.08 -4.24 5.29
N ASN A 47 2.82 -5.31 4.97
CA ASN A 47 3.14 -5.69 3.60
C ASN A 47 1.87 -5.96 2.76
N ALA A 48 0.90 -6.68 3.32
CA ALA A 48 -0.38 -6.92 2.66
C ALA A 48 -1.15 -5.62 2.39
N LEU A 49 -1.17 -4.69 3.35
CA LEU A 49 -1.78 -3.37 3.20
C LEU A 49 -1.13 -2.54 2.09
N LEU A 50 0.21 -2.51 2.06
CA LEU A 50 0.98 -1.81 1.03
C LEU A 50 0.75 -2.42 -0.36
N GLY A 51 0.71 -3.75 -0.47
CA GLY A 51 0.39 -4.45 -1.71
C GLY A 51 -0.99 -4.08 -2.25
N GLY A 52 -2.00 -4.00 -1.38
CA GLY A 52 -3.35 -3.56 -1.75
C GLY A 52 -3.40 -2.11 -2.23
N VAL A 53 -2.69 -1.20 -1.56
CA VAL A 53 -2.60 0.22 -1.97
C VAL A 53 -1.85 0.35 -3.30
N HIS A 54 -0.75 -0.36 -3.48
CA HIS A 54 -0.01 -0.39 -4.75
C HIS A 54 -0.87 -0.89 -5.90
N ALA A 55 -1.58 -2.00 -5.71
CA ALA A 55 -2.50 -2.53 -6.72
C ALA A 55 -3.61 -1.53 -7.08
N ALA A 56 -4.18 -0.84 -6.09
CA ALA A 56 -5.19 0.19 -6.30
C ALA A 56 -4.66 1.40 -7.09
N LEU A 57 -3.43 1.84 -6.79
CA LEU A 57 -2.77 2.94 -7.51
C LEU A 57 -2.46 2.54 -8.96
N VAL A 58 -1.89 1.35 -9.19
CA VAL A 58 -1.57 0.85 -10.53
C VAL A 58 -2.84 0.64 -11.36
N SER A 59 -3.90 0.11 -10.77
CA SER A 59 -5.18 -0.12 -11.47
C SER A 59 -5.92 1.18 -11.77
N GLY A 60 -5.77 2.21 -10.93
CA GLY A 60 -6.34 3.54 -11.14
C GLY A 60 -5.67 4.33 -12.27
N VAL A 61 -4.37 4.13 -12.49
CA VAL A 61 -3.61 4.79 -13.57
C VAL A 61 -3.94 4.19 -14.95
N GLY A 62 -4.41 2.95 -15.04
CA GLY A 62 -4.79 2.30 -16.30
C GLY A 62 -6.13 2.76 -16.90
N GLY A 63 -7.01 3.40 -16.11
CA GLY A 63 -8.36 3.77 -16.56
C GLY A 63 -8.46 5.13 -17.28
N GLU A 64 -7.52 6.05 -17.04
CA GLU A 64 -7.60 7.41 -17.58
C GLU A 64 -7.07 7.52 -19.02
N VAL A 65 -6.27 6.55 -19.48
CA VAL A 65 -5.69 6.55 -20.84
C VAL A 65 -6.63 5.89 -21.88
N PHE A 66 -7.57 5.03 -21.47
CA PHE A 66 -8.38 4.24 -22.41
C PHE A 66 -9.70 4.90 -22.84
N MET A 67 -10.11 6.01 -22.22
CA MET A 67 -11.35 6.73 -22.58
C MET A 67 -11.14 7.89 -23.59
N LYS A 68 -9.94 8.06 -24.16
CA LYS A 68 -9.66 9.12 -25.15
C LYS A 68 -9.39 8.60 -26.56
N THR A 69 -9.89 7.42 -26.92
CA THR A 69 -9.97 7.02 -28.33
C THR A 69 -11.32 6.39 -28.65
N SER A 70 -12.17 7.21 -29.27
CA SER A 70 -13.40 6.89 -30.02
C SER A 70 -14.68 6.74 -29.19
N PRO A 71 -15.78 7.42 -29.57
CA PRO A 71 -16.34 7.31 -30.93
C PRO A 71 -16.87 8.62 -31.56
N SER A 72 -16.75 8.76 -32.87
CA SER A 72 -17.77 9.48 -33.65
C SER A 72 -18.01 8.78 -34.97
N THR A 73 -19.04 7.93 -34.97
CA THR A 73 -19.82 7.60 -36.15
C THR A 73 -20.36 8.91 -36.72
N THR A 74 -19.76 9.42 -37.79
CA THR A 74 -20.38 10.45 -38.63
C THR A 74 -20.96 9.75 -39.84
N GLY A 75 -22.24 9.41 -39.75
CA GLY A 75 -23.06 9.20 -40.94
C GLY A 75 -23.14 10.52 -41.70
N GLY A 76 -22.82 10.47 -42.99
CA GLY A 76 -22.90 11.58 -43.91
C GLY A 76 -22.91 11.05 -45.33
N GLN A 77 -24.09 10.65 -45.80
CA GLN A 77 -24.41 10.52 -47.22
C GLN A 77 -23.84 11.72 -47.99
N PHE A 78 -23.06 11.45 -49.03
CA PHE A 78 -22.91 12.38 -50.15
C PHE A 78 -23.22 11.63 -51.44
N SER A 79 -23.96 12.34 -52.28
CA SER A 79 -24.69 11.95 -53.49
C SER A 79 -23.84 11.34 -54.60
#